data_AF-A0A0J7JGC5-F1
#
_entry.id   AF-A0A0J7JGC5-F1
#
_cell.length_a   1.000
_cell.length_b   1.000
_cell.length_c   1.000
_cell.angle_alpha   90.00
_cell.angle_beta   90.00
_cell.angle_gamma   90.00
#
_symmetry.space_group_name_H-M   'P 1'
#
loop_
_entity.id
_entity.type
_entity.pdbx_description
1 polymer ?
#
loop_
_entity_poly.entity_id
_entity_poly.type
_entity_poly.pdbx_seq_one_letter_code
_entity_poly.pdbx_strand_id
1 'polypeptide(L)'
;MQNVLNSIEIAVLFLDQNLNVRRYTERAAAIISLRESDIGRPLSDLTSSLRYPELQDDASRTLETLATSEKQITTSDDRWFSVRIIPYRRLDNVIDGVVITLVDITETKNLESALRHKPEA
;
A
#
# COMPACT_ATOMS: atom_id res chain seq x y z
N MET A 1 16.43 2.06 13.01
CA MET A 1 16.12 1.20 11.85
C MET A 1 15.41 2.00 10.74
N GLN A 2 15.90 3.18 10.37
CA GLN A 2 15.29 4.00 9.31
C GLN A 2 15.90 3.71 7.93
N ASN A 3 17.15 3.22 7.89
CA ASN A 3 17.95 3.18 6.66
C ASN A 3 17.62 2.02 5.70
N VAL A 4 17.08 0.90 6.19
CA VAL A 4 16.75 -0.24 5.31
C VAL A 4 15.46 0.00 4.53
N LEU A 5 14.47 0.64 5.16
CA LEU A 5 13.18 0.96 4.51
C LEU A 5 13.32 2.02 3.40
N ASN A 6 14.29 2.92 3.50
CA ASN A 6 14.59 3.90 2.45
C ASN A 6 15.43 3.34 1.31
N SER A 7 16.13 2.21 1.52
CA SER A 7 17.01 1.60 0.52
C SER A 7 16.26 0.64 -0.42
N ILE A 8 15.03 0.28 -0.07
CA ILE A 8 14.15 -0.54 -0.89
C ILE A 8 13.12 0.43 -1.46
N GLU A 9 13.02 0.55 -2.78
CA GLU A 9 12.15 1.51 -3.49
C GLU A 9 10.63 1.21 -3.33
N ILE A 10 10.21 0.70 -2.17
CA ILE A 10 8.84 0.31 -1.88
C ILE A 10 8.17 1.39 -1.04
N ALA A 11 6.97 1.79 -1.44
CA ALA A 11 6.12 2.63 -0.62
C ALA A 11 5.51 1.77 0.51
N VAL A 12 5.70 2.18 1.76
CA VAL A 12 5.22 1.45 2.94
C VAL A 12 4.48 2.40 3.86
N LEU A 13 3.28 2.02 4.29
CA LEU A 13 2.45 2.71 5.27
C LEU A 13 2.13 1.75 6.42
N PHE A 14 2.42 2.17 7.65
CA PHE A 14 2.11 1.45 8.87
C PHE A 14 0.91 2.10 9.55
N LEU A 15 -0.10 1.27 9.84
CA LEU A 15 -1.28 1.67 10.57
C LEU A 15 -1.33 0.95 11.92
N ASP A 16 -2.07 1.50 12.88
CA ASP A 16 -2.41 0.82 14.13
C ASP A 16 -3.71 -0.01 14.01
N GLN A 17 -4.16 -0.59 15.12
CA GLN A 17 -5.40 -1.37 15.18
C GLN A 17 -6.67 -0.56 14.85
N ASN A 18 -6.63 0.77 15.01
CA ASN A 18 -7.71 1.68 14.66
C ASN A 18 -7.53 2.26 13.25
N LEU A 19 -6.61 1.70 12.47
CA LEU A 19 -6.22 2.18 11.14
C LEU A 19 -5.68 3.62 11.13
N ASN A 20 -5.10 4.07 12.24
CA ASN A 20 -4.43 5.37 12.29
C ASN A 20 -2.98 5.27 11.81
N VAL A 21 -2.52 6.29 11.09
CA VAL A 21 -1.15 6.37 10.58
C VAL A 21 -0.14 6.39 11.73
N ARG A 22 0.79 5.44 11.73
CA ARG A 22 1.92 5.43 12.67
C ARG A 22 3.22 5.89 12.03
N ARG A 23 3.53 5.38 10.84
CA ARG A 23 4.76 5.65 10.10
C ARG A 23 4.53 5.40 8.61
N TYR A 24 5.34 6.03 7.78
CA TYR A 24 5.33 5.81 6.35
C TYR A 24 6.71 6.08 5.76
N THR A 25 6.94 5.64 4.54
CA THR A 25 8.06 6.08 3.70
C THR A 25 7.65 7.27 2.84
N GLU A 26 8.61 8.11 2.43
CA GLU A 26 8.37 9.26 1.54
C GLU A 26 7.60 8.88 0.26
N ARG A 27 7.87 7.68 -0.28
CA ARG A 27 7.14 7.18 -1.45
C ARG A 27 5.67 6.87 -1.15
N ALA A 28 5.35 6.37 0.04
CA ALA A 28 3.95 6.20 0.44
C ALA A 28 3.27 7.56 0.61
N ALA A 29 3.99 8.56 1.13
CA ALA A 29 3.46 9.92 1.24
C ALA A 29 3.10 10.53 -0.11
N ALA A 30 3.91 10.28 -1.14
CA ALA A 30 3.62 10.73 -2.51
C ALA A 30 2.36 10.08 -3.13
N ILE A 31 1.99 8.86 -2.70
CA ILE A 31 0.83 8.12 -3.25
C ILE A 31 -0.44 8.40 -2.44
N ILE A 32 -0.34 8.41 -1.10
CA ILE A 32 -1.46 8.56 -0.15
C ILE A 32 -1.53 10.01 0.40
N SER A 33 -0.86 10.96 -0.26
CA SER A 33 -0.84 12.40 0.08
C SER A 33 -0.56 12.70 1.57
N LEU A 34 0.34 11.93 2.19
CA LEU A 34 0.63 12.03 3.63
C LEU A 34 1.55 13.21 3.95
N ARG A 35 1.38 13.78 5.14
CA ARG A 35 2.26 14.79 5.73
C ARG A 35 2.62 14.41 7.16
N GLU A 36 3.64 15.05 7.74
CA GLU A 36 4.06 14.74 9.12
C GLU A 36 2.92 14.91 10.13
N SER A 37 2.03 15.89 9.91
CA SER A 37 0.86 16.14 10.74
C SER A 37 -0.23 15.06 10.65
N ASP A 38 -0.14 14.13 9.70
CA ASP A 38 -1.14 13.06 9.55
C ASP A 38 -0.82 11.84 10.42
N ILE A 39 0.30 11.83 11.15
CA ILE A 39 0.56 10.80 12.16
C ILE A 39 -0.56 10.84 13.23
N GLY A 40 -1.19 9.70 13.47
CA GLY A 40 -2.34 9.54 14.36
C GLY A 40 -3.69 9.79 13.70
N ARG A 41 -3.75 10.25 12.44
CA ARG A 41 -5.01 10.38 11.70
C ARG A 41 -5.46 9.04 11.12
N PRO A 42 -6.78 8.80 11.02
CA PRO A 42 -7.32 7.58 10.45
C PRO A 42 -7.11 7.55 8.93
N LEU A 43 -6.92 6.35 8.37
CA LEU A 43 -6.77 6.12 6.93
C LEU A 43 -7.92 6.71 6.11
N SER A 44 -9.15 6.71 6.65
CA SER A 44 -10.36 7.26 6.02
C SER A 44 -10.27 8.73 5.67
N ASP A 45 -9.45 9.49 6.41
CA ASP A 45 -9.33 10.94 6.25
C ASP A 45 -8.29 11.34 5.20
N LEU A 46 -7.60 10.36 4.61
CA LEU A 46 -6.46 10.55 3.73
C LEU A 46 -6.88 10.40 2.28
N THR A 47 -6.32 11.24 1.41
CA THR A 47 -6.57 11.20 -0.03
C THR A 47 -5.47 10.44 -0.74
N SER A 48 -5.81 9.55 -1.66
CA SER A 48 -4.84 8.77 -2.43
C SER A 48 -5.00 9.00 -3.93
N SER A 49 -3.90 8.89 -4.69
CA SER A 49 -3.94 8.85 -6.15
C SER A 49 -4.41 7.49 -6.69
N LEU A 50 -4.52 6.47 -5.83
CA LEU A 50 -5.02 5.14 -6.17
C LEU A 50 -6.51 5.17 -6.46
N ARG A 51 -6.94 4.51 -7.53
CA ARG A 51 -8.35 4.18 -7.79
C ARG A 51 -8.74 2.95 -6.97
N TYR A 52 -8.78 3.11 -5.64
CA TYR A 52 -9.03 2.02 -4.69
C TYR A 52 -9.93 2.47 -3.53
N PRO A 53 -11.24 2.63 -3.77
CA PRO A 53 -12.18 3.07 -2.74
C PRO A 53 -12.32 2.07 -1.58
N GLU A 54 -12.10 0.77 -1.82
CA GLU A 54 -12.22 -0.27 -0.80
C GLU A 54 -10.95 -0.45 0.07
N LEU A 55 -9.93 0.40 -0.08
CA LEU A 55 -8.64 0.27 0.63
C LEU A 55 -8.82 0.16 2.15
N GLN A 56 -9.70 0.99 2.72
CA GLN A 56 -9.98 0.98 4.15
C GLN A 56 -10.70 -0.31 4.57
N ASP A 57 -11.69 -0.75 3.80
CA ASP A 57 -12.46 -1.96 4.11
C ASP A 57 -11.57 -3.19 4.08
N ASP A 58 -10.68 -3.29 3.08
CA ASP A 58 -9.72 -4.39 3.00
C ASP A 58 -8.68 -4.33 4.14
N ALA A 59 -8.30 -3.12 4.59
CA ALA A 59 -7.45 -2.97 5.76
C ALA A 59 -8.13 -3.43 7.05
N SER A 60 -9.40 -3.06 7.27
CA SER A 60 -10.20 -3.54 8.41
C SER A 60 -10.37 -5.05 8.37
N ARG A 61 -10.72 -5.61 7.21
CA ARG A 61 -10.87 -7.04 7.02
C ARG A 61 -9.58 -7.80 7.26
N THR A 62 -8.43 -7.23 6.88
CA THR A 62 -7.12 -7.81 7.15
C THR A 62 -6.82 -7.87 8.65
N LEU A 63 -7.19 -6.84 9.42
CA LEU A 63 -7.08 -6.85 10.89
C LEU A 63 -7.97 -7.93 11.53
N GLU A 64 -9.21 -8.05 11.07
CA GLU A 64 -10.20 -8.98 11.62
C GLU A 64 -9.87 -10.44 11.30
N THR A 65 -9.52 -10.72 10.05
CA THR A 65 -9.34 -12.10 9.56
C THR A 65 -7.91 -12.59 9.66
N LEU A 66 -6.96 -11.67 9.85
CA LEU A 66 -5.52 -11.92 9.74
C LEU A 66 -5.07 -12.45 8.37
N ALA A 67 -5.95 -12.43 7.37
CA ALA A 67 -5.63 -12.84 6.02
C ALA A 67 -5.04 -11.64 5.26
N THR A 68 -3.92 -11.86 4.59
CA THR A 68 -3.31 -10.85 3.71
C THR A 68 -4.23 -10.55 2.53
N SER A 69 -4.41 -9.27 2.20
CA SER A 69 -5.06 -8.82 0.98
C SER A 69 -4.01 -8.38 -0.03
N GLU A 70 -4.16 -8.76 -1.29
CA GLU A 70 -3.28 -8.34 -2.39
C GLU A 70 -4.10 -8.04 -3.63
N LYS A 71 -3.94 -6.84 -4.18
CA LYS A 71 -4.68 -6.37 -5.37
C LYS A 71 -3.77 -5.53 -6.27
N GLN A 72 -3.98 -5.64 -7.58
CA GLN A 72 -3.35 -4.75 -8.56
C GLN A 72 -4.30 -3.59 -8.86
N ILE A 73 -3.84 -2.38 -8.59
CA ILE A 73 -4.65 -1.16 -8.56
C ILE A 73 -4.06 -0.14 -9.54
N THR A 74 -4.92 0.58 -10.25
CA THR A 74 -4.49 1.70 -11.10
C THR A 74 -4.58 3.02 -10.34
N THR A 75 -3.77 3.99 -10.74
CA THR A 75 -3.84 5.38 -10.27
C THR A 75 -4.50 6.29 -11.29
N SER A 76 -4.87 7.51 -10.88
CA SER A 76 -5.41 8.54 -11.77
C SER A 76 -4.47 8.95 -12.93
N ASP A 77 -3.17 8.72 -12.79
CA ASP A 77 -2.13 8.98 -13.79
C ASP A 77 -1.70 7.72 -14.58
N ASP A 78 -2.56 6.69 -14.61
CA ASP A 78 -2.41 5.45 -15.38
C ASP A 78 -1.18 4.59 -15.04
N ARG A 79 -0.62 4.76 -13.83
CA ARG A 79 0.32 3.80 -13.25
C ARG A 79 -0.41 2.61 -12.63
N TRP A 80 0.29 1.49 -12.55
CA TRP A 80 -0.17 0.28 -11.89
C TRP A 80 0.64 0.00 -10.64
N PHE A 81 -0.05 -0.34 -9.55
CA PHE A 81 0.56 -0.72 -8.29
C PHE A 81 0.06 -2.09 -7.85
N SER A 82 0.96 -2.96 -7.39
CA SER A 82 0.59 -4.07 -6.51
C SER A 82 0.46 -3.53 -5.09
N VAL A 83 -0.74 -3.56 -4.55
CA VAL A 83 -1.06 -3.14 -3.18
C VAL A 83 -1.26 -4.38 -2.33
N ARG A 84 -0.46 -4.50 -1.27
CA ARG A 84 -0.52 -5.63 -0.35
C ARG A 84 -0.69 -5.15 1.09
N ILE A 85 -1.70 -5.67 1.77
CA ILE A 85 -2.09 -5.33 3.14
C ILE A 85 -1.84 -6.55 4.02
N ILE A 86 -0.95 -6.38 4.99
CA ILE A 86 -0.44 -7.48 5.82
C ILE A 86 -0.66 -7.13 7.29
N PRO A 87 -1.29 -7.98 8.11
CA PRO A 87 -1.38 -7.75 9.54
C PRO A 87 -0.01 -7.96 10.18
N TYR A 88 0.37 -7.13 11.14
CA TYR A 88 1.59 -7.33 11.92
C TYR A 88 1.29 -7.40 13.42
N ARG A 89 2.11 -8.19 14.12
CA ARG A 89 2.01 -8.40 15.56
C ARG A 89 3.21 -7.79 16.27
N ARG A 90 2.99 -7.32 17.49
CA ARG A 90 4.05 -6.98 18.43
C ARG A 90 4.67 -8.23 19.04
N LEU A 91 5.80 -8.03 19.73
CA LEU A 91 6.57 -9.08 20.41
C LEU A 91 5.77 -9.82 21.50
N ASP A 92 4.73 -9.18 22.04
CA ASP A 92 3.76 -9.76 23.00
C ASP A 92 2.66 -10.60 22.31
N ASN A 93 2.79 -10.85 21.00
CA ASN A 93 1.84 -11.57 20.14
C ASN A 93 0.46 -10.91 20.03
N VAL A 94 0.34 -9.64 20.40
CA VAL A 94 -0.85 -8.81 20.16
C VAL A 94 -0.78 -8.23 18.74
N ILE A 95 -1.88 -8.29 17.99
CA ILE A 95 -2.01 -7.62 16.69
C ILE A 95 -1.77 -6.13 16.91
N ASP A 96 -0.84 -5.49 16.24
CA ASP A 96 -0.53 -4.08 16.48
C ASP A 96 -1.02 -3.15 15.37
N GLY A 97 -1.38 -3.75 14.21
CA GLY A 97 -1.99 -3.04 13.10
C GLY A 97 -1.79 -3.77 11.77
N VAL A 98 -1.83 -3.00 10.68
CA VAL A 98 -1.51 -3.47 9.32
C VAL A 98 -0.38 -2.67 8.70
N VAL A 99 0.35 -3.33 7.80
CA VAL A 99 1.31 -2.71 6.89
C VAL A 99 0.71 -2.76 5.50
N ILE A 100 0.63 -1.61 4.84
CA ILE A 100 0.28 -1.48 3.45
C ILE A 100 1.57 -1.25 2.67
N THR A 101 1.84 -2.09 1.69
CA THR A 101 2.96 -1.94 0.76
C THR A 101 2.42 -1.67 -0.63
N LEU A 102 3.06 -0.75 -1.34
CA LEU A 102 2.73 -0.40 -2.71
C LEU A 102 3.99 -0.52 -3.57
N VAL A 103 3.91 -1.38 -4.58
CA VAL A 103 5.00 -1.65 -5.53
C VAL A 103 4.53 -1.23 -6.91
N ASP A 104 5.26 -0.32 -7.56
CA ASP A 104 4.97 0.07 -8.95
C ASP A 104 5.25 -1.12 -9.88
N ILE A 105 4.25 -1.54 -10.63
CA ILE A 105 4.31 -2.64 -11.61
C ILE A 105 3.98 -2.15 -13.03
N THR A 106 4.03 -0.83 -13.26
CA THR A 106 3.67 -0.20 -14.53
C THR A 106 4.51 -0.71 -15.69
N GLU A 107 5.83 -0.80 -15.50
CA GLU A 107 6.76 -1.29 -16.53
C GLU A 107 6.46 -2.74 -16.92
N THR A 108 6.24 -3.60 -15.91
CA THR A 108 5.85 -5.00 -16.11
C THR A 108 4.55 -5.10 -16.92
N LYS A 109 3.53 -4.29 -16.60
CA LYS A 109 2.26 -4.27 -17.34
C LYS A 109 2.40 -3.80 -18.77
N ASN A 110 3.24 -2.80 -19.01
CA ASN A 110 3.50 -2.29 -20.36
C ASN A 110 4.21 -3.35 -21.21
N LEU A 111 5.18 -4.06 -20.64
CA LEU A 111 5.88 -5.14 -21.31
C LEU A 111 4.94 -6.32 -21.63
N GLU A 112 4.12 -6.75 -20.67
CA GLU A 112 3.10 -7.79 -20.89
C GLU A 112 2.15 -7.41 -22.04
N SER A 113 1.69 -6.16 -22.07
CA SER A 113 0.82 -5.66 -23.13
C SER A 113 1.52 -5.66 -24.49
N ALA A 114 2.78 -5.21 -24.56
CA ALA A 114 3.55 -5.18 -25.80
C ALA A 114 3.82 -6.59 -26.36
N LEU A 115 4.09 -7.57 -25.50
CA LEU A 115 4.27 -8.96 -25.91
C LEU A 115 2.98 -9.60 -26.42
N ARG A 116 1.83 -9.23 -25.86
CA ARG A 116 0.50 -9.72 -26.28
C ARG A 116 0.07 -9.17 -27.65
N HIS A 117 0.68 -8.08 -28.12
CA HIS A 117 0.39 -7.45 -29.42
C HIS A 117 1.37 -7.85 -30.54
N LYS A 118 2.27 -8.82 -30.34
CA LYS A 118 2.95 -9.45 -31.48
C LYS A 118 1.96 -10.41 -32.16
N PRO A 119 1.50 -10.14 -33.40
CA PRO A 119 0.84 -11.18 -34.17
C PRO A 119 1.85 -12.32 -34.37
N GLU A 120 1.41 -13.54 -34.14
CA GLU A 120 2.10 -14.73 -34.63
C GLU A 120 2.36 -14.50 -36.13
N ALA A 121 3.64 -14.59 -36.52
CA ALA A 121 4.10 -14.39 -37.89
C ALA A 121 3.67 -15.55 -38.79
#